data_AF-K0Z781-F1
#
_entry.id   AF-K0Z781-F1
#
_cell.length_a   1.000
_cell.length_b   1.000
_cell.length_c   1.000
_cell.angle_alpha   90.00
_cell.angle_beta   90.00
_cell.angle_gamma   90.00
#
_symmetry.space_group_name_H-M   'P 1'
#
loop_
_entity.id
_entity.type
_entity.pdbx_description
1 polymer ?
#
loop_
_entity_poly.entity_id
_entity_poly.type
_entity_poly.pdbx_seq_one_letter_code
_entity_poly.pdbx_strand_id
1 'polypeptide(L)'
;MLTDLKRPVPNWVSINGDTGQIRVSPPLNTAGQHLSIPVLVTYPDGSTDELAANLTVTARVARSGDLKLSISEKQISSIVGMPLYAPVQIEASLIASNKQIRLEMACKKSDATSVWLGGIGGIEMTPSVKWKIANLDQEMARRASGERIFRLIYSEDGIKAKTQASLTGRFIQAGKYKCAVYATSAPEAPRQMKLDETGQLQG
;
A
#
# COMPACT_ATOMS: atom_id res chain seq x y z
N MET A 1 -21.43 28.18 -26.83
CA MET A 1 -21.75 28.01 -25.40
C MET A 1 -20.42 28.05 -24.68
N LEU A 2 -20.24 28.97 -23.74
CA LEU A 2 -18.99 29.09 -22.97
C LEU A 2 -19.29 28.69 -21.53
N THR A 3 -18.49 27.77 -21.00
CA THR A 3 -18.66 27.27 -19.63
C THR A 3 -17.41 27.59 -18.82
N ASP A 4 -17.56 28.25 -17.68
CA ASP A 4 -16.43 28.67 -16.84
C ASP A 4 -16.68 28.41 -15.35
N LEU A 5 -15.59 28.36 -14.58
CA LEU A 5 -15.60 28.15 -13.13
C LEU A 5 -15.57 29.49 -12.41
N LYS A 6 -16.64 29.82 -11.68
CA LYS A 6 -16.79 31.11 -10.98
C LYS A 6 -15.90 31.25 -9.73
N ARG A 7 -15.38 30.14 -9.19
CA ARG A 7 -14.61 30.10 -7.93
C ARG A 7 -13.36 29.22 -8.09
N PRO A 8 -12.29 29.47 -7.30
CA PRO A 8 -11.13 28.59 -7.28
C PRO A 8 -11.56 27.18 -6.87
N VAL A 9 -11.49 26.26 -7.83
CA VAL A 9 -11.65 24.83 -7.59
C VAL A 9 -10.28 24.21 -7.33
N PRO A 10 -10.21 23.04 -6.67
CA PRO A 10 -8.95 22.33 -6.52
C PRO A 10 -8.28 22.06 -7.87
N ASN A 11 -6.95 22.10 -7.91
CA ASN A 11 -6.14 21.94 -9.13
C ASN A 11 -6.32 20.59 -9.87
N TRP A 12 -7.00 19.64 -9.25
CA TRP A 12 -7.38 18.35 -9.82
C TRP A 12 -8.78 18.35 -10.45
N VAL A 13 -9.46 19.49 -10.48
CA VAL A 13 -10.74 19.71 -11.17
C VAL A 13 -10.51 20.64 -12.35
N SER A 14 -11.01 20.27 -13.53
CA SER A 14 -11.04 21.15 -14.70
C SER A 14 -12.36 21.04 -15.45
N ILE A 15 -12.72 22.09 -16.17
CA ILE A 15 -13.89 22.12 -17.05
C ILE A 15 -13.45 22.41 -18.49
N ASN A 16 -14.04 21.72 -19.45
CA ASN A 16 -13.89 22.05 -20.86
C ASN A 16 -14.91 23.14 -21.21
N GLY A 17 -14.44 24.32 -21.61
CA GLY A 17 -15.30 25.49 -21.85
C GLY A 17 -16.24 25.37 -23.04
N ASP A 18 -15.93 24.51 -24.01
CA ASP A 18 -16.73 24.32 -25.23
C ASP A 18 -17.82 23.25 -25.07
N THR A 19 -17.53 22.21 -24.30
CA THR A 19 -18.40 21.03 -24.13
C THR A 19 -19.06 20.95 -22.76
N GLY A 20 -18.61 21.75 -21.79
CA GLY A 20 -19.03 21.67 -20.39
C GLY A 20 -18.55 20.41 -19.64
N GLN A 21 -17.68 19.57 -20.26
CA GLN A 21 -17.18 18.35 -19.62
C GLN A 21 -16.30 18.68 -18.40
N ILE A 22 -16.71 18.19 -17.23
CA ILE A 22 -15.91 18.28 -15.99
C ILE A 22 -15.00 17.05 -15.90
N ARG A 23 -13.68 17.28 -15.71
CA ARG A 23 -12.71 16.23 -15.40
C ARG A 23 -12.22 16.40 -13.96
N VAL A 24 -12.20 15.29 -13.23
CA VAL A 24 -11.78 15.25 -11.82
C VAL A 24 -10.71 14.19 -11.63
N SER A 25 -9.64 14.53 -10.91
CA SER A 25 -8.51 13.62 -10.60
C SER A 25 -8.01 13.81 -9.17
N PRO A 26 -8.88 13.61 -8.15
CA PRO A 26 -8.59 13.97 -6.77
C PRO A 26 -7.35 13.25 -6.22
N PRO A 27 -6.52 13.92 -5.39
CA PRO A 27 -5.41 13.29 -4.70
C PRO A 27 -5.90 12.31 -3.62
N LEU A 28 -5.04 11.38 -3.21
CA LEU A 28 -5.44 10.25 -2.35
C LEU A 28 -5.95 10.63 -0.95
N ASN A 29 -5.61 11.81 -0.46
CA ASN A 29 -6.06 12.33 0.84
C ASN A 29 -7.43 13.02 0.78
N THR A 30 -8.12 12.97 -0.36
CA THR A 30 -9.40 13.67 -0.59
C THR A 30 -10.61 12.75 -0.36
N ALA A 31 -10.39 11.50 0.05
CA ALA A 31 -11.48 10.56 0.31
C ALA A 31 -12.37 11.05 1.47
N GLY A 32 -13.69 10.97 1.27
CA GLY A 32 -14.70 11.48 2.20
C GLY A 32 -14.98 12.98 2.07
N GLN A 33 -14.34 13.68 1.12
CA GLN A 33 -14.66 15.08 0.85
C GLN A 33 -15.89 15.20 -0.07
N HIS A 34 -16.72 16.19 0.25
CA HIS A 34 -17.80 16.67 -0.60
C HIS A 34 -17.36 17.99 -1.22
N LEU A 35 -17.41 18.08 -2.55
CA LEU A 35 -17.08 19.28 -3.30
C LEU A 35 -18.29 19.70 -4.13
N SER A 36 -18.69 20.96 -4.01
CA SER A 36 -19.68 21.58 -4.90
C SER A 36 -18.94 22.45 -5.90
N ILE A 37 -18.95 22.06 -7.18
CA ILE A 37 -18.30 22.77 -8.27
C ILE A 37 -19.33 23.73 -8.89
N PRO A 38 -19.18 25.06 -8.73
CA PRO A 38 -20.06 26.02 -9.38
C PRO A 38 -19.69 26.15 -10.86
N VAL A 39 -20.65 25.83 -11.73
CA VAL A 39 -20.54 25.90 -13.18
C VAL A 39 -21.39 27.06 -13.67
N LEU A 40 -20.77 28.00 -14.39
CA LEU A 40 -21.48 29.10 -15.05
C LEU A 40 -21.68 28.72 -16.52
N VAL A 41 -22.92 28.76 -16.98
CA VAL A 41 -23.30 28.51 -18.36
C VAL A 41 -23.69 29.82 -19.02
N THR A 42 -23.03 30.17 -20.13
CA THR A 42 -23.38 31.34 -20.95
C THR A 42 -24.02 30.89 -22.27
N TYR A 43 -25.26 31.33 -22.50
CA TYR A 43 -26.04 31.04 -23.70
C TYR A 43 -25.75 32.04 -24.83
N PRO A 44 -26.06 31.69 -26.10
CA PRO A 44 -25.82 32.58 -27.25
C PRO A 44 -26.58 33.91 -27.19
N ASP A 45 -27.68 33.98 -26.45
CA ASP A 45 -28.49 35.19 -26.23
C ASP A 45 -27.89 36.12 -25.15
N GLY A 46 -26.75 35.75 -24.57
CA GLY A 46 -26.06 36.50 -23.53
C GLY A 46 -26.59 36.26 -22.12
N SER A 47 -27.62 35.43 -21.94
CA SER A 47 -28.11 35.03 -20.62
C SER A 47 -27.16 34.04 -19.94
N THR A 48 -27.22 33.96 -18.61
CA THR A 48 -26.36 33.08 -17.80
C THR A 48 -27.15 32.29 -16.77
N ASP A 49 -26.83 31.00 -16.64
CA ASP A 49 -27.33 30.13 -15.56
C ASP A 49 -26.19 29.64 -14.66
N GLU A 50 -26.49 29.51 -13.37
CA GLU A 50 -25.57 28.94 -12.38
C GLU A 50 -26.02 27.54 -11.98
N LEU A 51 -25.13 26.56 -12.18
CA LEU A 51 -25.34 25.16 -11.81
C LEU A 51 -24.31 24.72 -10.77
N ALA A 52 -24.69 23.83 -9.86
CA ALA A 52 -23.78 23.24 -8.89
C ALA A 52 -23.63 21.73 -9.17
N ALA A 53 -22.42 21.30 -9.54
CA ALA A 53 -22.08 19.88 -9.67
C ALA A 53 -21.54 19.35 -8.33
N ASN A 54 -22.30 18.47 -7.70
CA ASN A 54 -21.93 17.84 -6.43
C ASN A 54 -21.08 16.59 -6.66
N LEU A 55 -19.84 16.63 -6.18
CA LEU A 55 -18.89 15.52 -6.24
C LEU A 55 -18.68 14.95 -4.83
N THR A 56 -18.83 13.64 -4.69
CA THR A 56 -18.43 12.92 -3.47
C THR A 56 -17.26 12.01 -3.80
N VAL A 57 -16.11 12.22 -3.17
CA VAL A 57 -14.93 11.38 -3.36
C VAL A 57 -15.03 10.18 -2.42
N THR A 58 -15.36 9.00 -2.95
CA THR A 58 -15.45 7.77 -2.16
C THR A 58 -14.11 7.02 -2.14
N ALA A 59 -13.77 6.43 -0.98
CA ALA A 59 -12.61 5.55 -0.88
C ALA A 59 -12.90 4.22 -1.57
N ARG A 60 -11.96 3.73 -2.40
CA ARG A 60 -11.97 2.33 -2.83
C ARG A 60 -11.55 1.46 -1.64
N VAL A 61 -12.41 0.56 -1.19
CA VAL A 61 -12.07 -0.41 -0.14
C VAL A 61 -11.05 -1.40 -0.70
N ALA A 62 -9.95 -1.63 0.03
CA ALA A 62 -8.94 -2.61 -0.36
C ALA A 62 -9.54 -4.02 -0.34
N ARG A 63 -9.32 -4.80 -1.40
CA ARG A 63 -9.71 -6.20 -1.52
C ARG A 63 -8.48 -7.10 -1.47
N SER A 64 -8.66 -8.40 -1.22
CA SER A 64 -7.56 -9.38 -1.12
C SER A 64 -6.60 -9.37 -2.32
N GLY A 65 -7.09 -9.03 -3.53
CA GLY A 65 -6.25 -8.94 -4.73
C GLY A 65 -5.41 -7.65 -4.85
N ASP A 66 -5.67 -6.63 -4.03
CA ASP A 66 -4.93 -5.37 -4.06
C ASP A 66 -3.63 -5.45 -3.22
N LEU A 67 -3.48 -6.49 -2.40
CA LEU A 67 -2.31 -6.73 -1.55
C LEU A 67 -1.37 -7.73 -2.23
N LYS A 68 -0.12 -7.32 -2.44
CA LYS A 68 0.94 -8.17 -2.98
C LYS A 68 2.01 -8.38 -1.91
N LEU A 69 2.37 -9.64 -1.66
CA LEU A 69 3.46 -10.05 -0.76
C LEU A 69 4.58 -10.70 -1.58
N SER A 70 5.82 -10.34 -1.28
CA SER A 70 7.02 -10.89 -1.89
C SER A 70 8.03 -11.27 -0.80
N ILE A 71 8.65 -12.43 -0.95
CA ILE A 71 9.71 -12.93 -0.07
C ILE A 71 10.89 -13.28 -0.96
N SER A 72 12.06 -12.72 -0.65
CA SER A 72 13.30 -12.95 -1.40
C SER A 72 13.73 -14.41 -1.42
N GLU A 73 13.63 -15.11 -0.29
CA GLU A 73 14.00 -16.52 -0.16
C GLU A 73 12.89 -17.31 0.55
N LYS A 74 12.42 -18.36 -0.11
CA LYS A 74 11.34 -19.23 0.42
C LYS A 74 11.87 -20.42 1.22
N GLN A 75 13.15 -20.75 1.04
CA GLN A 75 13.83 -21.82 1.76
C GLN A 75 15.17 -21.30 2.24
N ILE A 76 15.39 -21.36 3.54
CA ILE A 76 16.65 -20.95 4.17
C ILE A 76 17.24 -22.11 4.94
N SER A 77 18.55 -22.27 4.83
CA SER A 77 19.34 -23.24 5.58
C SER A 77 20.48 -22.50 6.26
N SER A 78 20.73 -22.78 7.54
CA SER A 78 21.89 -22.28 8.27
C SER A 78 22.32 -23.29 9.34
N ILE A 79 23.56 -23.17 9.77
CA ILE A 79 24.14 -23.97 10.84
C ILE A 79 23.63 -23.42 12.18
N VAL A 80 23.34 -24.31 13.13
CA VAL A 80 22.90 -23.91 14.48
C VAL A 80 23.94 -22.98 15.11
N GLY A 81 23.48 -21.87 15.69
CA GLY A 81 24.31 -20.86 16.31
C GLY A 81 24.98 -19.88 15.33
N MET A 82 24.85 -20.08 14.01
CA MET A 82 25.33 -19.14 12.99
C MET A 82 24.21 -18.20 12.52
N PRO A 83 24.55 -16.96 12.12
CA PRO A 83 23.59 -16.07 11.47
C PRO A 83 23.14 -16.63 10.12
N LEU A 84 22.00 -16.13 9.64
CA LEU A 84 21.60 -16.35 8.25
C LEU A 84 22.67 -15.74 7.32
N TYR A 85 23.06 -16.49 6.29
CA TYR A 85 24.08 -16.06 5.32
C TYR A 85 23.67 -14.78 4.59
N ALA A 86 22.38 -14.61 4.33
CA ALA A 86 21.79 -13.40 3.80
C ALA A 86 20.47 -13.08 4.51
N PRO A 87 20.13 -11.79 4.73
CA PRO A 87 18.87 -11.41 5.33
C PRO A 87 17.72 -11.67 4.35
N VAL A 88 16.72 -12.46 4.78
CA VAL A 88 15.51 -12.70 3.97
C VAL A 88 14.67 -11.44 3.98
N GLN A 89 14.65 -10.73 2.85
CA GLN A 89 13.79 -9.57 2.63
C GLN A 89 12.34 -10.00 2.39
N ILE A 90 11.42 -9.34 3.07
CA ILE A 90 9.98 -9.49 2.95
C ILE A 90 9.42 -8.12 2.59
N GLU A 91 8.67 -8.03 1.51
CA GLU A 91 8.03 -6.80 1.07
C GLU A 91 6.54 -7.02 0.85
N ALA A 92 5.72 -6.06 1.27
CA ALA A 92 4.31 -6.04 0.92
C ALA A 92 3.90 -4.67 0.38
N SER A 93 3.03 -4.67 -0.63
CA SER A 93 2.51 -3.47 -1.28
C SER A 93 1.01 -3.52 -1.48
N LEU A 94 0.36 -2.37 -1.34
CA LEU A 94 -1.07 -2.14 -1.61
C LEU A 94 -1.24 -1.13 -2.73
N ILE A 95 -2.13 -1.42 -3.68
CA ILE A 95 -2.49 -0.50 -4.77
C ILE A 95 -3.81 0.26 -4.53
N ALA A 96 -4.68 -0.25 -3.64
CA ALA A 96 -6.00 0.34 -3.41
C ALA A 96 -6.03 1.35 -2.26
N SER A 97 -5.06 1.33 -1.34
CA SER A 97 -5.07 2.18 -0.14
C SER A 97 -3.68 2.54 0.33
N ASN A 98 -3.53 3.72 0.94
CA ASN A 98 -2.30 4.18 1.59
C ASN A 98 -2.21 3.79 3.08
N LYS A 99 -3.14 2.95 3.56
CA LYS A 99 -3.14 2.39 4.92
C LYS A 99 -1.82 1.70 5.22
N GLN A 100 -1.43 1.73 6.50
CA GLN A 100 -0.23 1.04 6.94
C GLN A 100 -0.39 -0.47 6.80
N ILE A 101 0.62 -1.10 6.20
CA ILE A 101 0.74 -2.54 6.10
C ILE A 101 1.63 -3.00 7.25
N ARG A 102 1.14 -3.95 8.04
CA ARG A 102 1.92 -4.66 9.05
C ARG A 102 2.29 -6.02 8.48
N LEU A 103 3.56 -6.40 8.65
CA LEU A 103 4.04 -7.74 8.35
C LEU A 103 4.07 -8.54 9.64
N GLU A 104 3.53 -9.74 9.61
CA GLU A 104 3.57 -10.70 10.70
C GLU A 104 4.01 -12.07 10.19
N MET A 105 4.49 -12.91 11.10
CA MET A 105 4.99 -14.24 10.79
C MET A 105 4.49 -15.22 11.84
N ALA A 106 4.05 -16.39 11.39
CA ALA A 106 3.73 -17.53 12.24
C ALA A 106 4.64 -18.69 11.84
N CYS A 107 5.20 -19.37 12.81
CA CYS A 107 6.14 -20.46 12.59
C CYS A 107 5.84 -21.66 13.47
N LYS A 108 6.22 -22.84 12.98
CA LYS A 108 6.08 -24.13 13.65
C LYS A 108 7.30 -24.98 13.35
N LYS A 109 7.82 -25.69 14.35
CA LYS A 109 8.83 -26.74 14.15
C LYS A 109 8.10 -27.99 13.68
N SER A 110 8.64 -28.74 12.72
CA SER A 110 7.91 -29.81 12.03
C SER A 110 7.41 -30.93 12.95
N ASP A 111 8.12 -31.17 14.05
CA ASP A 111 7.83 -32.13 15.11
C ASP A 111 7.03 -31.54 16.29
N ALA A 112 6.82 -30.22 16.33
CA ALA A 112 6.07 -29.55 17.39
C ALA A 112 4.60 -29.40 17.01
N THR A 113 3.70 -29.32 17.99
CA THR A 113 2.29 -28.95 17.79
C THR A 113 2.05 -27.45 17.99
N SER A 114 2.94 -26.78 18.74
CA SER A 114 2.86 -25.36 19.04
C SER A 114 3.23 -24.48 17.83
N VAL A 115 2.48 -23.39 17.68
CA VAL A 115 2.74 -22.31 16.71
C VAL A 115 3.23 -21.09 17.49
N TRP A 116 4.28 -20.46 16.98
CA TRP A 116 4.84 -19.23 17.54
C TRP A 116 4.61 -18.06 16.59
N LEU A 117 4.17 -16.94 17.15
CA LEU A 117 3.94 -15.69 16.42
C LEU A 117 5.14 -14.77 16.60
N GLY A 118 5.60 -14.14 15.52
CA GLY A 118 6.69 -13.16 15.52
C GLY A 118 8.11 -13.73 15.41
N GLY A 119 8.31 -15.02 15.68
CA GLY A 119 9.63 -15.65 15.58
C GLY A 119 9.65 -17.13 15.99
N ILE A 120 10.69 -17.86 15.61
CA ILE A 120 10.92 -19.24 16.04
C ILE A 120 12.41 -19.56 16.13
N GLY A 121 12.81 -20.29 17.16
CA GLY A 121 14.15 -20.87 17.24
C GLY A 121 15.28 -19.84 17.10
N GLY A 122 15.10 -18.61 17.58
CA GLY A 122 16.10 -17.54 17.50
C GLY A 122 16.12 -16.77 16.16
N ILE A 123 15.19 -17.07 15.24
CA ILE A 123 14.88 -16.25 14.07
C ILE A 123 13.69 -15.35 14.39
N GLU A 124 13.84 -14.07 14.11
CA GLU A 124 12.85 -13.03 14.35
C GLU A 124 12.65 -12.19 13.10
N MET A 125 11.46 -11.61 12.97
CA MET A 125 11.19 -10.63 11.93
C MET A 125 11.41 -9.21 12.48
N THR A 126 12.18 -8.40 11.77
CA THR A 126 12.38 -7.00 12.13
C THR A 126 11.08 -6.21 12.05
N PRO A 127 10.94 -5.10 12.81
CA PRO A 127 9.80 -4.20 12.67
C PRO A 127 9.59 -3.77 11.22
N SER A 128 8.32 -3.76 10.79
CA SER A 128 7.97 -3.36 9.43
C SER A 128 8.26 -1.88 9.20
N VAL A 129 9.06 -1.56 8.19
CA VAL A 129 9.43 -0.19 7.83
C VAL A 129 8.53 0.28 6.69
N LYS A 130 7.66 1.25 6.96
CA LYS A 130 6.81 1.89 5.96
C LYS A 130 7.65 2.75 5.02
N TRP A 131 7.47 2.55 3.72
CA TRP A 131 8.12 3.37 2.69
C TRP A 131 7.41 4.72 2.58
N LYS A 132 8.19 5.77 2.31
CA LYS A 132 7.62 7.12 2.11
C LYS A 132 7.15 7.27 0.67
N ILE A 133 6.17 8.13 0.46
CA ILE A 133 5.78 8.54 -0.90
C ILE A 133 6.76 9.62 -1.35
N ALA A 134 7.29 9.49 -2.57
CA ALA A 134 8.18 10.48 -3.15
C ALA A 134 7.47 11.84 -3.24
N ASN A 135 8.18 12.92 -2.89
CA ASN A 135 7.70 14.27 -3.11
C ASN A 135 7.96 14.73 -4.55
N LEU A 136 7.50 15.93 -4.90
CA LEU A 136 7.62 16.46 -6.27
C LEU A 136 9.08 16.53 -6.74
N ASP A 137 9.99 17.00 -5.90
CA ASP A 137 11.41 17.12 -6.26
C ASP A 137 12.05 15.75 -6.53
N GLN A 138 11.72 14.75 -5.70
CA GLN A 138 12.21 13.38 -5.85
C GLN A 138 11.66 12.70 -7.11
N GLU A 139 10.40 12.96 -7.46
CA GLU A 139 9.80 12.51 -8.71
C GLU A 139 10.48 13.15 -9.93
N MET A 140 10.71 14.46 -9.89
CA MET A 140 11.43 15.17 -10.95
C MET A 140 12.87 14.68 -11.09
N ALA A 141 13.58 14.51 -9.98
CA ALA A 141 14.95 13.98 -9.97
C ALA A 141 15.02 12.59 -10.60
N ARG A 142 14.10 11.68 -10.23
CA ARG A 142 14.02 10.35 -10.81
C ARG A 142 13.65 10.36 -12.30
N ARG A 143 12.82 11.30 -12.76
CA ARG A 143 12.52 11.46 -14.20
C ARG A 143 13.71 11.98 -14.99
N ALA A 144 14.54 12.82 -14.37
CA ALA A 144 15.73 13.38 -15.02
C ALA A 144 16.90 12.38 -15.04
N SER A 145 17.17 11.67 -13.94
CA SER A 145 18.32 10.77 -13.82
C SER A 145 18.00 9.30 -14.11
N GLY A 146 16.72 8.90 -14.03
CA GLY A 146 16.30 7.51 -14.01
C GLY A 146 16.53 6.79 -12.67
N GLU A 147 17.26 7.40 -11.74
CA GLU A 147 17.65 6.80 -10.47
C GLU A 147 16.52 6.83 -9.44
N ARG A 148 16.39 5.75 -8.67
CA ARG A 148 15.34 5.59 -7.65
C ARG A 148 15.94 5.60 -6.26
N ILE A 149 15.36 6.39 -5.37
CA ILE A 149 15.80 6.45 -3.97
C ILE A 149 15.18 5.27 -3.20
N PHE A 150 16.01 4.58 -2.42
CA PHE A 150 15.59 3.47 -1.58
C PHE A 150 14.51 3.89 -0.58
N ARG A 151 13.52 3.02 -0.35
CA ARG A 151 12.35 3.26 0.53
C ARG A 151 11.42 4.41 0.10
N LEU A 152 11.47 4.82 -1.16
CA LEU A 152 10.48 5.70 -1.77
C LEU A 152 9.55 4.94 -2.73
N ILE A 153 8.28 5.31 -2.67
CA ILE A 153 7.25 4.87 -3.61
C ILE A 153 7.04 6.01 -4.62
N TYR A 154 7.14 5.68 -5.90
CA TYR A 154 6.91 6.64 -6.98
C TYR A 154 5.52 6.44 -7.55
N SER A 155 4.90 7.54 -7.98
CA SER A 155 3.54 7.61 -8.50
C SER A 155 3.30 6.68 -9.70
N GLU A 156 4.30 6.49 -10.55
CA GLU A 156 4.25 5.60 -11.71
C GLU A 156 4.08 4.13 -11.34
N ASP A 157 4.52 3.70 -10.14
CA ASP A 157 4.41 2.30 -9.72
C ASP A 157 2.95 1.88 -9.45
N GLY A 158 2.03 2.84 -9.34
CA GLY A 158 0.63 2.59 -8.95
C GLY A 158 0.46 2.10 -7.50
N ILE A 159 1.56 1.95 -6.75
CA ILE A 159 1.58 1.51 -5.36
C ILE A 159 1.19 2.68 -4.44
N LYS A 160 0.30 2.42 -3.48
CA LYS A 160 -0.21 3.42 -2.53
C LYS A 160 0.35 3.24 -1.12
N ALA A 161 0.71 2.02 -0.74
CA ALA A 161 1.50 1.75 0.45
C ALA A 161 2.47 0.60 0.17
N LYS A 162 3.68 0.71 0.74
CA LYS A 162 4.69 -0.35 0.71
C LYS A 162 5.37 -0.43 2.06
N THR A 163 5.67 -1.64 2.49
CA THR A 163 6.41 -1.92 3.72
C THR A 163 7.44 -3.01 3.48
N GLN A 164 8.47 -3.03 4.29
CA GLN A 164 9.53 -4.02 4.23
C GLN A 164 9.91 -4.48 5.64
N ALA A 165 10.21 -5.77 5.77
CA ALA A 165 10.85 -6.36 6.94
C ALA A 165 11.95 -7.31 6.47
N SER A 166 12.82 -7.73 7.40
CA SER A 166 13.81 -8.76 7.16
C SER A 166 13.71 -9.82 8.25
N LEU A 167 14.01 -11.08 7.90
CA LEU A 167 14.27 -12.11 8.91
C LEU A 167 15.74 -12.02 9.32
N THR A 168 15.96 -12.02 10.63
CA THR A 168 17.30 -11.94 11.24
C THR A 168 17.39 -12.93 12.40
N GLY A 169 18.60 -13.07 12.97
CA GLY A 169 18.84 -13.95 14.10
C GLY A 169 19.64 -15.19 13.73
N ARG A 170 19.55 -16.21 14.60
CA ARG A 170 20.33 -17.46 14.53
C ARG A 170 19.47 -18.62 14.97
N PHE A 171 19.53 -19.74 14.26
CA PHE A 171 18.85 -20.95 14.72
C PHE A 171 19.51 -21.46 16.00
N ILE A 172 18.77 -21.54 17.11
CA ILE A 172 19.27 -22.06 18.40
C ILE A 172 19.09 -23.58 18.53
N GLN A 173 18.30 -24.18 17.66
CA GLN A 173 18.03 -25.62 17.64
C GLN A 173 18.07 -26.14 16.21
N ALA A 174 18.59 -27.35 16.04
CA ALA A 174 18.51 -28.05 14.76
C ALA A 174 17.07 -28.53 14.52
N GLY A 175 16.60 -28.41 13.28
CA GLY A 175 15.30 -28.94 12.89
C GLY A 175 14.78 -28.33 11.60
N LYS A 176 13.67 -28.90 11.13
CA LYS A 176 12.90 -28.33 10.01
C LYS A 176 11.81 -27.44 10.57
N TYR A 177 11.78 -26.19 10.14
CA TYR A 177 10.78 -25.20 10.51
C TYR A 177 9.90 -24.88 9.32
N LYS A 178 8.59 -24.72 9.56
CA LYS A 178 7.63 -24.21 8.60
C LYS A 178 7.15 -22.85 9.10
N CYS A 179 7.30 -21.83 8.28
CA CYS A 179 6.87 -20.48 8.59
C CYS A 179 5.97 -19.96 7.48
N ALA A 180 4.96 -19.20 7.87
CA ALA A 180 4.14 -18.43 6.96
C ALA A 180 4.22 -16.96 7.36
N VAL A 181 4.43 -16.12 6.36
CA VAL A 181 4.45 -14.67 6.49
C VAL A 181 3.15 -14.14 5.90
N TYR A 182 2.54 -13.18 6.57
CA TYR A 182 1.34 -12.53 6.11
C TYR A 182 1.39 -11.03 6.34
N ALA A 183 0.61 -10.31 5.54
CA ALA A 183 0.50 -8.87 5.59
C ALA A 183 -0.94 -8.49 5.94
N THR A 184 -1.10 -7.56 6.88
CA THR A 184 -2.40 -7.03 7.29
C THR A 184 -2.44 -5.51 7.11
N SER A 185 -3.61 -4.96 6.79
CA SER A 185 -3.84 -3.52 6.77
C SER A 185 -4.46 -3.08 8.10
N ALA A 186 -3.78 -2.30 8.93
CA ALA A 186 -4.39 -1.73 10.14
C ALA A 186 -5.54 -0.78 9.74
N PRO A 187 -6.76 -0.80 10.35
CA PRO A 187 -7.08 -1.11 11.74
C PRO A 187 -8.11 -2.26 11.95
N GLU A 188 -8.30 -3.15 10.97
CA GLU A 188 -9.07 -4.37 11.25
C GLU A 188 -8.20 -5.26 12.14
N ALA A 189 -8.73 -5.64 13.31
CA ALA A 189 -8.07 -6.55 14.23
C ALA A 189 -7.48 -7.75 13.47
N PRO A 190 -6.31 -8.28 13.88
CA PRO A 190 -5.75 -9.45 13.23
C PRO A 190 -6.84 -10.53 13.23
N ARG A 191 -7.31 -10.92 12.03
CA ARG A 191 -8.09 -12.16 11.91
C ARG A 191 -7.21 -13.23 12.54
N GLN A 192 -7.74 -14.00 13.49
CA GLN A 192 -6.97 -15.04 14.17
C GLN A 192 -6.53 -16.07 13.14
N MET A 193 -5.35 -15.87 12.56
CA MET A 193 -4.80 -16.79 11.59
C MET A 193 -4.16 -17.95 12.35
N LYS A 194 -4.62 -19.17 12.06
CA LYS A 194 -4.02 -20.41 12.55
C LYS A 194 -3.19 -21.02 11.43
N LEU A 195 -2.11 -21.72 11.76
CA LEU A 195 -1.46 -22.60 10.80
C LEU A 195 -2.19 -23.96 10.84
N ASP A 196 -2.56 -24.48 9.67
CA ASP A 196 -3.03 -25.85 9.55
C ASP A 196 -1.89 -26.86 9.69
N GLU A 197 -2.23 -28.16 9.67
CA GLU A 197 -1.26 -29.25 9.82
C GLU A 197 -0.19 -29.25 8.71
N THR A 198 -0.50 -28.65 7.56
CA THR A 198 0.43 -28.54 6.43
C THR A 198 1.39 -27.35 6.57
N GLY A 199 1.08 -26.41 7.46
CA GLY A 199 1.83 -25.17 7.68
C GLY A 199 1.34 -24.02 6.79
N GLN A 200 0.11 -24.08 6.28
CA GLN A 200 -0.53 -22.95 5.61
C GLN A 200 -1.39 -22.14 6.58
N LEU A 201 -1.50 -20.84 6.33
CA LEU A 201 -2.35 -19.95 7.12
C LEU A 201 -3.82 -20.19 6.76
N GLN A 202 -4.63 -20.46 7.78
CA GLN A 202 -6.08 -20.46 7.75
C GLN A 202 -6.58 -19.29 8.58
N GLY A 203 -7.56 -18.55 8.07
CA GLY A 203 -8.15 -17.38 8.71
C GLY A 203 -9.66 -17.47 8.83
#